data_AF-A0A4R5WNH0-F1
#
_entry.id   AF-A0A4R5WNH0-F1
#
_cell.length_a   1.000
_cell.length_b   1.000
_cell.length_c   1.000
_cell.angle_alpha   90.00
_cell.angle_beta   90.00
_cell.angle_gamma   90.00
#
_symmetry.space_group_name_H-M   'P 1'
#
loop_
_entity.id
_entity.type
_entity.pdbx_description
1 polymer ?
#
loop_
_entity_poly.entity_id
_entity_poly.type
_entity_poly.pdbx_seq_one_letter_code
_entity_poly.pdbx_strand_id
1 'polypeptide(L)'
;MSELGHIRRSKEQAAAGNRASRRRSRTRRGIATTAVAGAMVATLTAPQAFAADSYQAVTDQILAQQQQIIATNSNYPFIKPSDVSSLPQYTQALAMGVLFGALNEQNRINGYDRNGEFLTAPWNAPSAEPLPFSNDPTADNKYTLLAVRGESYTVTITPRPGTKVVTFVPMSGNIMDGKFISTGVSYDLTQFTPNADGTYTVVISPDQQPGNWVNSTGAQTILMRDTTTDWGIPHDTILIKQQSSSSQFKLPVLSETQVAAVLAGVANNVSGFNSSVTNQGIQAVWAAVPENTFTVIKPTTSAVGGPILPGQLTSIGHFNLQPDQALVVKVPTVSAGYVAAQLTNIWQLDLPYATAQSSLNGSNIFQADDGYTYYVVSATNPGVANWLDNGGVVNGSVTLRFQDVNGTLDNNAVTAEVVPISDIRQHLPADTRRSPRSSTRPASKSGCSSSTTCTTRTTCPPAGRRPIWSSTRSRQRSAPTSSTRFSVARATSRPSWTESRNLPSTRTTSTSPAASLRTPPAACPLSCRTFRWRSRTS
;
A
#
# COMPACT_ATOMS: atom_id res chain seq x y z
N MET A 1 12.76 59.87 9.02
CA MET A 1 13.86 60.46 8.22
C MET A 1 15.15 60.02 8.91
N SER A 2 16.16 59.41 8.29
CA SER A 2 16.43 59.15 6.87
C SER A 2 17.16 57.81 6.70
N GLU A 3 16.53 56.77 6.12
CA GLU A 3 17.26 55.54 5.74
C GLU A 3 16.65 54.73 4.58
N LEU A 4 15.72 55.32 3.81
CA LEU A 4 15.12 54.68 2.62
C LEU A 4 15.67 55.22 1.28
N GLY A 5 16.63 56.14 1.31
CA GLY A 5 17.20 56.80 0.13
C GLY A 5 18.33 56.04 -0.59
N HIS A 6 19.07 55.17 0.13
CA HIS A 6 20.29 54.56 -0.41
C HIS A 6 20.09 53.20 -1.11
N ILE A 7 19.05 52.44 -0.77
CA ILE A 7 18.82 51.10 -1.34
C ILE A 7 18.23 51.16 -2.77
N ARG A 8 17.65 52.31 -3.19
CA ARG A 8 17.02 52.44 -4.51
C ARG A 8 18.00 52.77 -5.65
N ARG A 9 19.13 53.45 -5.38
CA ARG A 9 20.11 53.83 -6.42
C ARG A 9 21.07 52.71 -6.84
N SER A 10 21.33 51.73 -5.97
CA SER A 10 22.24 50.62 -6.29
C SER A 10 21.66 49.60 -7.28
N LYS A 11 20.33 49.52 -7.44
CA LYS A 11 19.68 48.57 -8.34
C LYS A 11 19.49 49.07 -9.78
N GLU A 12 19.61 50.37 -10.04
CA GLU A 12 19.45 50.92 -11.40
C GLU A 12 20.77 50.97 -12.19
N GLN A 13 21.91 51.18 -11.52
CA GLN A 13 23.23 51.16 -12.20
C GLN A 13 23.66 49.74 -12.65
N ALA A 14 23.21 48.68 -11.99
CA ALA A 14 23.49 47.30 -12.39
C ALA A 14 22.76 46.86 -13.69
N ALA A 15 21.68 47.54 -14.08
CA ALA A 15 20.87 47.18 -15.25
C ALA A 15 21.35 47.79 -16.57
N ALA A 16 22.19 48.84 -16.52
CA ALA A 16 22.64 49.58 -17.70
C ALA A 16 23.88 48.99 -18.40
N GLY A 17 24.80 48.36 -17.64
CA GLY A 17 26.09 47.89 -18.18
C GLY A 17 26.00 46.74 -19.19
N ASN A 18 24.96 45.90 -19.13
CA ASN A 18 24.88 44.65 -19.89
C ASN A 18 24.20 44.73 -21.27
N ARG A 19 23.84 45.93 -21.75
CA ARG A 19 23.24 46.12 -23.09
C ARG A 19 24.18 46.68 -24.16
N ALA A 20 25.41 47.08 -23.79
CA ALA A 20 26.36 47.71 -24.72
C ALA A 20 27.31 46.74 -25.46
N SER A 21 27.49 45.50 -24.99
CA SER A 21 28.52 44.57 -25.51
C SER A 21 28.06 43.63 -26.63
N ARG A 22 26.78 43.63 -27.02
CA ARG A 22 26.21 42.70 -28.03
C ARG A 22 25.83 43.37 -29.36
N ARG A 23 26.73 44.18 -29.96
CA ARG A 23 26.55 44.64 -31.35
C ARG A 23 27.84 45.13 -32.05
N ARG A 24 28.76 44.21 -32.43
CA ARG A 24 29.64 44.26 -33.63
C ARG A 24 30.82 43.26 -33.55
N SER A 25 30.65 42.07 -34.14
CA SER A 25 31.70 41.38 -34.92
C SER A 25 31.08 40.21 -35.67
N ARG A 26 31.05 40.28 -37.00
CA ARG A 26 30.44 39.26 -37.86
C ARG A 26 31.31 39.07 -39.10
N THR A 27 32.37 38.29 -38.98
CA THR A 27 33.17 37.90 -40.17
C THR A 27 33.73 36.48 -40.06
N ARG A 28 33.10 35.59 -40.85
CA ARG A 28 33.59 34.33 -41.44
C ARG A 28 34.91 33.73 -40.90
N ARG A 29 34.81 32.55 -40.30
CA ARG A 29 35.32 31.27 -40.85
C ARG A 29 34.55 30.10 -40.22
N GLY A 30 34.19 29.11 -41.03
CA GLY A 30 33.37 27.99 -40.58
C GLY A 30 34.22 26.85 -40.02
N ILE A 31 33.81 26.32 -38.87
CA ILE A 31 34.15 24.98 -38.40
C ILE A 31 32.82 24.37 -37.93
N ALA A 32 32.51 23.16 -38.36
CA ALA A 32 31.28 22.49 -38.00
C ALA A 32 31.30 22.08 -36.53
N THR A 33 30.41 22.64 -35.71
CA THR A 33 30.09 22.07 -34.39
C THR A 33 29.17 20.87 -34.59
N THR A 34 29.79 19.71 -34.78
CA THR A 34 29.12 18.40 -34.76
C THR A 34 28.34 18.19 -33.47
N ALA A 35 27.25 17.44 -33.54
CA ALA A 35 26.40 17.15 -32.39
C ALA A 35 27.14 16.26 -31.37
N VAL A 36 27.45 16.81 -30.19
CA VAL A 36 28.03 16.05 -29.07
C VAL A 36 27.04 15.89 -27.90
N ALA A 37 26.01 16.75 -27.81
CA ALA A 37 24.97 16.64 -26.78
C ALA A 37 23.96 15.48 -27.00
N GLY A 38 23.97 14.82 -28.16
CA GLY A 38 23.07 13.70 -28.47
C GLY A 38 23.66 12.30 -28.24
N ALA A 39 24.97 12.18 -27.97
CA ALA A 39 25.67 10.89 -28.01
C ALA A 39 25.73 10.15 -26.67
N MET A 40 25.70 10.84 -25.51
CA MET A 40 25.85 10.19 -24.19
C MET A 40 24.56 9.61 -23.59
N VAL A 41 23.39 9.87 -24.18
CA VAL A 41 22.11 9.27 -23.74
C VAL A 41 21.77 8.01 -24.53
N ALA A 42 22.42 7.80 -25.69
CA ALA A 42 22.16 6.68 -26.60
C ALA A 42 22.99 5.41 -26.32
N THR A 43 23.87 5.42 -25.30
CA THR A 43 24.75 4.29 -24.97
C THR A 43 24.27 3.40 -23.81
N LEU A 44 23.06 3.63 -23.29
CA LEU A 44 22.49 2.87 -22.16
C LEU A 44 21.33 1.93 -22.54
N THR A 45 20.94 1.84 -23.83
CA THR A 45 19.75 1.09 -24.26
C THR A 45 19.94 0.25 -25.52
N ALA A 46 21.15 -0.25 -25.78
CA ALA A 46 21.24 -1.61 -26.27
C ALA A 46 21.12 -2.51 -25.03
N PRO A 47 20.15 -3.43 -24.92
CA PRO A 47 20.28 -4.50 -23.95
C PRO A 47 21.59 -5.20 -24.28
N GLN A 48 22.53 -5.20 -23.32
CA GLN A 48 23.62 -6.17 -23.36
C GLN A 48 22.92 -7.52 -23.45
N ALA A 49 23.08 -8.20 -24.58
CA ALA A 49 22.66 -9.58 -24.69
C ALA A 49 23.59 -10.37 -23.77
N PHE A 50 23.23 -10.44 -22.48
CA PHE A 50 23.67 -11.53 -21.61
C PHE A 50 23.48 -12.79 -22.44
N ALA A 51 24.57 -13.54 -22.64
CA ALA A 51 24.52 -14.76 -23.42
C ALA A 51 23.36 -15.60 -22.88
N ALA A 52 22.38 -15.93 -23.73
CA ALA A 52 21.10 -16.51 -23.28
C ALA A 52 21.31 -17.75 -22.40
N ASP A 53 22.43 -18.44 -22.63
CA ASP A 53 22.88 -19.65 -21.94
C ASP A 53 23.27 -19.45 -20.46
N SER A 54 23.75 -18.28 -20.01
CA SER A 54 24.41 -18.16 -18.69
C SER A 54 23.47 -18.34 -17.49
N TYR A 55 22.18 -18.10 -17.68
CA TYR A 55 21.13 -18.36 -16.69
C TYR A 55 20.05 -19.34 -17.17
N GLN A 56 20.18 -19.91 -18.37
CA GLN A 56 19.12 -20.72 -18.98
C GLN A 56 18.67 -21.87 -18.07
N ALA A 57 19.61 -22.62 -17.50
CA ALA A 57 19.32 -23.76 -16.63
C ALA A 57 18.51 -23.39 -15.37
N VAL A 58 18.70 -22.19 -14.79
CA VAL A 58 17.91 -21.74 -13.63
C VAL A 58 16.59 -21.10 -14.05
N THR A 59 16.53 -20.45 -15.22
CA THR A 59 15.28 -20.02 -15.84
C THR A 59 14.37 -21.22 -16.13
N ASP A 60 14.90 -22.30 -16.69
CA ASP A 60 14.17 -23.54 -16.95
C ASP A 60 13.62 -24.17 -15.65
N GLN A 61 14.40 -24.12 -14.56
CA GLN A 61 13.93 -24.56 -13.25
C GLN A 61 12.77 -23.70 -12.72
N ILE A 62 12.83 -22.37 -12.85
CA ILE A 62 11.71 -21.48 -12.47
C ILE A 62 10.47 -21.81 -13.29
N LEU A 63 10.60 -21.95 -14.62
CA LEU A 63 9.50 -22.29 -15.52
C LEU A 63 8.89 -23.67 -15.17
N ALA A 64 9.73 -24.67 -14.88
CA ALA A 64 9.27 -26.00 -14.46
C ALA A 64 8.49 -25.94 -13.13
N GLN A 65 8.95 -25.15 -12.16
CA GLN A 65 8.20 -24.95 -10.89
C GLN A 65 6.87 -24.23 -11.12
N GLN A 66 6.83 -23.21 -11.99
CA GLN A 66 5.57 -22.55 -12.36
C GLN A 66 4.60 -23.51 -13.04
N GLN A 67 5.06 -24.35 -13.99
CA GLN A 67 4.22 -25.37 -14.61
C GLN A 67 3.71 -26.41 -13.60
N GLN A 68 4.54 -26.83 -12.65
CA GLN A 68 4.13 -27.73 -11.57
C GLN A 68 3.06 -27.10 -10.68
N ILE A 69 3.17 -25.80 -10.37
CA ILE A 69 2.13 -25.06 -9.63
C ILE A 69 0.85 -24.97 -10.46
N ILE A 70 0.92 -24.64 -11.75
CA ILE A 70 -0.26 -24.61 -12.65
C ILE A 70 -0.97 -25.97 -12.64
N ALA A 71 -0.24 -27.07 -12.84
CA ALA A 71 -0.79 -28.42 -12.84
C ALA A 71 -1.39 -28.81 -11.48
N THR A 72 -0.75 -28.45 -10.36
CA THR A 72 -1.22 -28.77 -9.01
C THR A 72 -2.48 -27.95 -8.67
N ASN A 73 -2.42 -26.64 -8.83
CA ASN A 73 -3.47 -25.71 -8.45
C ASN A 73 -4.71 -25.84 -9.35
N SER A 74 -4.57 -26.27 -10.61
CA SER A 74 -5.72 -26.59 -11.49
C SER A 74 -6.63 -27.69 -10.92
N ASN A 75 -6.15 -28.49 -9.97
CA ASN A 75 -6.89 -29.55 -9.31
C ASN A 75 -7.39 -29.16 -7.89
N TYR A 76 -7.25 -27.90 -7.48
CA TYR A 76 -7.82 -27.44 -6.21
C TYR A 76 -9.37 -27.47 -6.26
N PRO A 77 -10.05 -27.90 -5.17
CA PRO A 77 -11.49 -28.21 -5.21
C PRO A 77 -12.40 -26.99 -5.38
N PHE A 78 -11.86 -25.78 -5.22
CA PHE A 78 -12.57 -24.50 -5.33
C PHE A 78 -12.35 -23.79 -6.68
N ILE A 79 -11.62 -24.42 -7.60
CA ILE A 79 -11.21 -23.83 -8.87
C ILE A 79 -12.17 -24.24 -9.99
N LYS A 80 -12.58 -23.25 -10.77
CA LYS A 80 -13.50 -23.44 -11.91
C LYS A 80 -12.74 -23.33 -13.23
N PRO A 81 -13.31 -23.84 -14.36
CA PRO A 81 -12.72 -23.69 -15.68
C PRO A 81 -12.43 -22.23 -16.09
N SER A 82 -13.20 -21.26 -15.58
CA SER A 82 -12.94 -19.83 -15.75
C SER A 82 -11.58 -19.37 -15.20
N ASP A 83 -11.12 -20.03 -14.14
CA ASP A 83 -10.07 -19.50 -13.27
C ASP A 83 -8.68 -19.97 -13.72
N VAL A 84 -8.62 -21.12 -14.40
CA VAL A 84 -7.41 -21.75 -14.95
C VAL A 84 -6.66 -20.79 -15.88
N SER A 85 -7.37 -19.94 -16.63
CA SER A 85 -6.76 -18.94 -17.51
C SER A 85 -5.90 -17.89 -16.78
N SER A 86 -6.12 -17.67 -15.48
CA SER A 86 -5.37 -16.73 -14.66
C SER A 86 -4.20 -17.36 -13.88
N LEU A 87 -4.06 -18.70 -13.92
CA LEU A 87 -2.96 -19.41 -13.25
C LEU A 87 -1.55 -18.97 -13.71
N PRO A 88 -1.26 -18.77 -15.02
CA PRO A 88 0.05 -18.28 -15.44
C PRO A 88 0.42 -16.95 -14.77
N GLN A 89 -0.50 -15.99 -14.73
CA GLN A 89 -0.32 -14.70 -14.05
C GLN A 89 -0.07 -14.88 -12.55
N TYR A 90 -0.83 -15.77 -11.90
CA TYR A 90 -0.62 -16.09 -10.48
C TYR A 90 0.76 -16.68 -10.20
N THR A 91 1.22 -17.65 -11.00
CA THR A 91 2.57 -18.21 -10.82
C THR A 91 3.69 -17.22 -11.13
N GLN A 92 3.44 -16.23 -12.00
CA GLN A 92 4.35 -15.11 -12.24
C GLN A 92 4.38 -14.14 -11.04
N ALA A 93 3.23 -13.83 -10.45
CA ALA A 93 3.12 -13.01 -9.23
C ALA A 93 3.89 -13.62 -8.06
N LEU A 94 3.71 -14.94 -7.83
CA LEU A 94 4.47 -15.68 -6.81
C LEU A 94 5.98 -15.62 -7.06
N ALA A 95 6.43 -15.90 -8.28
CA ALA A 95 7.84 -15.87 -8.65
C ALA A 95 8.44 -14.47 -8.47
N MET A 96 7.68 -13.41 -8.78
CA MET A 96 8.09 -12.02 -8.59
C MET A 96 8.25 -11.66 -7.11
N GLY A 97 7.31 -12.08 -6.24
CA GLY A 97 7.42 -11.88 -4.79
C GLY A 97 8.67 -12.53 -4.19
N VAL A 98 8.96 -13.77 -4.61
CA VAL A 98 10.18 -14.49 -4.19
C VAL A 98 11.45 -13.87 -4.80
N LEU A 99 11.39 -13.35 -6.04
CA LEU A 99 12.52 -12.66 -6.68
C LEU A 99 12.95 -11.42 -5.89
N PHE A 100 11.99 -10.58 -5.47
CA PHE A 100 12.28 -9.45 -4.59
C PHE A 100 12.84 -9.91 -3.25
N GLY A 101 12.27 -10.96 -2.64
CA GLY A 101 12.81 -11.57 -1.42
C GLY A 101 14.28 -12.00 -1.54
N ALA A 102 14.59 -12.74 -2.60
CA ALA A 102 15.92 -13.27 -2.86
C ALA A 102 16.93 -12.14 -3.10
N LEU A 103 16.56 -11.13 -3.89
CA LEU A 103 17.37 -9.92 -4.12
C LEU A 103 17.65 -9.15 -2.83
N ASN A 104 16.65 -9.04 -1.93
CA ASN A 104 16.84 -8.34 -0.66
C ASN A 104 17.80 -9.05 0.29
N GLU A 105 17.68 -10.38 0.43
CA GLU A 105 18.62 -11.14 1.24
C GLU A 105 20.01 -11.14 0.60
N GLN A 106 20.12 -11.20 -0.73
CA GLN A 106 21.39 -11.04 -1.43
C GLN A 106 22.02 -9.67 -1.15
N ASN A 107 21.26 -8.57 -1.24
CA ASN A 107 21.76 -7.24 -0.91
C ASN A 107 22.19 -7.14 0.55
N ARG A 108 21.40 -7.68 1.48
CA ARG A 108 21.74 -7.70 2.93
C ARG A 108 23.05 -8.44 3.19
N ILE A 109 23.23 -9.63 2.62
CA ILE A 109 24.42 -10.47 2.80
C ILE A 109 25.68 -9.77 2.29
N ASN A 110 25.59 -9.03 1.18
CA ASN A 110 26.73 -8.33 0.57
C ASN A 110 26.88 -6.88 1.05
N GLY A 111 26.02 -6.42 1.97
CA GLY A 111 26.05 -5.05 2.51
C GLY A 111 25.75 -3.98 1.47
N TYR A 112 24.95 -4.29 0.45
CA TYR A 112 24.35 -3.32 -0.48
C TYR A 112 23.07 -2.74 0.10
N ASP A 113 22.67 -1.55 -0.37
CA ASP A 113 21.39 -0.97 -0.02
C ASP A 113 20.23 -1.83 -0.54
N ARG A 114 19.22 -2.01 0.31
CA ARG A 114 18.06 -2.85 0.03
C ARG A 114 16.98 -2.02 -0.66
N ASN A 115 16.96 -2.05 -1.99
CA ASN A 115 15.89 -1.40 -2.78
C ASN A 115 14.50 -2.06 -2.57
N GLY A 116 14.43 -3.24 -1.95
CA GLY A 116 13.21 -4.03 -1.82
C GLY A 116 12.75 -4.29 -0.38
N GLU A 117 13.18 -3.50 0.62
CA GLU A 117 12.37 -3.41 1.86
C GLU A 117 10.92 -3.03 1.54
N PHE A 118 10.68 -2.43 0.37
CA PHE A 118 9.39 -2.35 -0.28
C PHE A 118 9.11 -3.63 -1.09
N LEU A 119 7.98 -4.27 -0.81
CA LEU A 119 7.25 -4.92 -1.90
C LEU A 119 6.79 -3.78 -2.79
N THR A 120 7.27 -3.72 -4.04
CA THR A 120 7.02 -2.60 -4.94
C THR A 120 5.53 -2.35 -5.05
N ALA A 121 5.07 -1.26 -4.44
CA ALA A 121 3.68 -0.87 -4.53
C ALA A 121 3.34 -0.57 -6.00
N PRO A 122 2.11 -0.85 -6.44
CA PRO A 122 1.63 -0.51 -7.79
C PRO A 122 1.82 0.98 -8.16
N TRP A 123 1.88 1.89 -7.19
CA TRP A 123 1.79 3.33 -7.44
C TRP A 123 3.02 3.94 -8.12
N ASN A 124 4.18 3.28 -8.09
CA ASN A 124 5.33 3.65 -8.92
C ASN A 124 5.57 2.70 -10.11
N ALA A 125 4.77 1.65 -10.24
CA ALA A 125 4.70 0.84 -11.45
C ALA A 125 3.94 1.60 -12.55
N PRO A 126 4.18 1.29 -13.84
CA PRO A 126 3.33 1.81 -14.91
C PRO A 126 1.88 1.36 -14.67
N SER A 127 0.91 2.28 -14.71
CA SER A 127 -0.51 1.92 -14.54
C SER A 127 -1.04 0.99 -15.63
N ALA A 128 -0.32 0.83 -16.74
CA ALA A 128 -0.58 -0.16 -17.77
C ALA A 128 -0.25 -1.61 -17.35
N GLU A 129 0.70 -1.78 -16.43
CA GLU A 129 1.16 -3.08 -15.91
C GLU A 129 1.42 -2.97 -14.39
N PRO A 130 0.36 -2.83 -13.57
CA PRO A 130 0.50 -2.87 -12.12
C PRO A 130 1.00 -4.27 -11.71
N LEU A 131 2.07 -4.33 -10.93
CA LEU A 131 2.59 -5.59 -10.40
C LEU A 131 1.55 -6.20 -9.45
N PRO A 132 0.97 -7.37 -9.75
CA PRO A 132 0.00 -8.01 -8.86
C PRO A 132 0.74 -8.54 -7.63
N PHE A 133 0.51 -7.93 -6.48
CA PHE A 133 0.93 -8.53 -5.21
C PHE A 133 -0.12 -9.56 -4.80
N SER A 134 0.34 -10.76 -4.44
CA SER A 134 -0.56 -11.85 -4.03
C SER A 134 -1.04 -11.66 -2.59
N ASN A 135 -2.00 -12.48 -2.18
CA ASN A 135 -2.51 -12.52 -0.81
C ASN A 135 -3.31 -11.27 -0.39
N ASP A 136 -4.31 -10.91 -1.20
CA ASP A 136 -5.33 -9.88 -0.86
C ASP A 136 -4.72 -8.65 -0.14
N PRO A 137 -3.71 -7.98 -0.74
CA PRO A 137 -3.26 -6.67 -0.26
C PRO A 137 -4.41 -5.68 -0.38
N THR A 138 -4.41 -4.62 0.41
CA THR A 138 -5.27 -3.48 0.08
C THR A 138 -4.56 -2.51 -0.85
N ALA A 139 -5.21 -2.15 -1.95
CA ALA A 139 -4.72 -1.21 -2.94
C ALA A 139 -4.37 0.19 -2.36
N ASP A 140 -4.94 0.51 -1.19
CA ASP A 140 -4.72 1.74 -0.42
C ASP A 140 -3.42 1.75 0.42
N ASN A 141 -2.66 0.65 0.46
CA ASN A 141 -1.47 0.53 1.30
C ASN A 141 -0.19 0.51 0.48
N LYS A 142 0.78 1.29 0.92
CA LYS A 142 2.20 1.07 0.60
C LYS A 142 2.80 0.11 1.64
N TYR A 143 3.12 -1.11 1.19
CA TYR A 143 3.67 -2.18 2.03
C TYR A 143 5.20 -2.14 2.08
N THR A 144 5.77 -2.21 3.28
CA THR A 144 7.22 -2.33 3.52
C THR A 144 7.49 -3.53 4.43
N LEU A 145 8.23 -4.53 3.94
CA LEU A 145 8.72 -5.68 4.71
C LEU A 145 10.17 -5.45 5.15
N LEU A 146 10.35 -4.86 6.31
CA LEU A 146 11.68 -4.70 6.91
C LEU A 146 12.13 -6.04 7.52
N ALA A 147 13.13 -6.67 6.90
CA ALA A 147 13.76 -7.88 7.44
C ALA A 147 14.60 -7.55 8.69
N VAL A 148 14.28 -8.23 9.81
CA VAL A 148 14.97 -8.09 11.09
C VAL A 148 15.55 -9.44 11.55
N ARG A 149 16.79 -9.43 12.03
CA ARG A 149 17.54 -10.60 12.53
C ARG A 149 18.22 -10.29 13.87
N GLY A 150 17.62 -9.38 14.65
CA GLY A 150 18.17 -8.83 15.90
C GLY A 150 18.85 -7.47 15.75
N GLU A 151 19.00 -6.94 14.54
CA GLU A 151 19.52 -5.58 14.34
C GLU A 151 18.47 -4.52 14.72
N SER A 152 18.95 -3.36 15.19
CA SER A 152 18.10 -2.21 15.52
C SER A 152 18.09 -1.17 14.42
N TYR A 153 16.93 -0.56 14.18
CA TYR A 153 16.69 0.43 13.13
C TYR A 153 16.05 1.69 13.70
N THR A 154 16.52 2.84 13.26
CA THR A 154 15.81 4.11 13.43
C THR A 154 14.96 4.36 12.18
N VAL A 155 13.66 4.53 12.37
CA VAL A 155 12.69 4.88 11.34
C VAL A 155 12.26 6.33 11.56
N THR A 156 12.39 7.15 10.53
CA THR A 156 11.87 8.53 10.53
C THR A 156 10.69 8.61 9.56
N ILE A 157 9.54 9.02 10.07
CA ILE A 157 8.30 9.19 9.28
C ILE A 157 7.96 10.67 9.24
N THR A 158 7.67 11.19 8.05
CA THR A 158 7.07 12.53 7.86
C THR A 158 5.67 12.36 7.30
N PRO A 159 4.62 12.42 8.13
CA PRO A 159 3.24 12.40 7.66
C PRO A 159 2.93 13.57 6.74
N ARG A 160 1.97 13.36 5.83
CA ARG A 160 1.44 14.36 4.89
C ARG A 160 -0.09 14.29 4.89
N PRO A 161 -0.82 15.22 4.23
CA PRO A 161 -2.28 15.24 4.29
C PRO A 161 -2.98 13.97 3.77
N GLY A 162 -2.33 13.14 2.95
CA GLY A 162 -2.84 11.85 2.51
C GLY A 162 -2.50 10.66 3.42
N THR A 163 -1.62 10.85 4.41
CA THR A 163 -1.28 9.80 5.39
C THR A 163 -2.48 9.55 6.30
N LYS A 164 -3.08 8.36 6.23
CA LYS A 164 -4.25 8.02 7.04
C LYS A 164 -3.87 7.27 8.33
N VAL A 165 -3.14 6.17 8.20
CA VAL A 165 -2.58 5.40 9.33
C VAL A 165 -1.24 4.82 8.87
N VAL A 166 -0.21 4.89 9.72
CA VAL A 166 1.02 4.09 9.52
C VAL A 166 1.09 3.04 10.62
N THR A 167 1.05 1.77 10.26
CA THR A 167 1.11 0.63 11.20
C THR A 167 2.45 -0.10 11.12
N PHE A 168 2.86 -0.73 12.21
CA PHE A 168 4.00 -1.64 12.32
C PHE A 168 3.53 -2.94 12.96
N VAL A 169 3.68 -4.07 12.25
CA VAL A 169 3.32 -5.40 12.76
C VAL A 169 4.57 -6.28 12.77
N PRO A 170 5.11 -6.66 13.93
CA PRO A 170 6.13 -7.68 14.04
C PRO A 170 5.57 -9.06 13.68
N MET A 171 6.33 -9.83 12.91
CA MET A 171 5.93 -11.15 12.41
C MET A 171 7.13 -12.10 12.37
N SER A 172 6.87 -13.39 12.56
CA SER A 172 7.80 -14.44 12.10
C SER A 172 7.58 -14.72 10.61
N GLY A 173 8.51 -15.44 9.99
CA GLY A 173 8.51 -15.73 8.56
C GLY A 173 8.97 -14.55 7.69
N ASN A 174 9.06 -14.81 6.39
CA ASN A 174 9.44 -13.84 5.37
C ASN A 174 8.82 -14.21 4.00
N ILE A 175 9.08 -13.40 2.97
CA ILE A 175 8.48 -13.58 1.64
C ILE A 175 8.97 -14.83 0.90
N MET A 176 10.15 -15.37 1.24
CA MET A 176 10.70 -16.56 0.56
C MET A 176 9.84 -17.80 0.84
N ASP A 177 9.49 -18.04 2.11
CA ASP A 177 8.71 -19.21 2.50
C ASP A 177 7.22 -18.91 2.74
N GLY A 178 6.82 -17.64 2.73
CA GLY A 178 5.44 -17.21 2.92
C GLY A 178 4.89 -17.51 4.31
N LYS A 179 5.75 -17.74 5.31
CA LYS A 179 5.30 -18.12 6.66
C LYS A 179 5.05 -16.92 7.56
N PHE A 180 4.48 -15.85 7.01
CA PHE A 180 4.11 -14.67 7.78
C PHE A 180 3.08 -15.02 8.86
N ILE A 181 3.49 -14.91 10.11
CA ILE A 181 2.62 -15.08 11.28
C ILE A 181 2.85 -13.87 12.19
N SER A 182 1.80 -13.09 12.41
CA SER A 182 1.85 -11.95 13.34
C SER A 182 2.14 -12.42 14.77
N THR A 183 2.94 -11.64 15.51
CA THR A 183 3.14 -11.84 16.95
C THR A 183 1.91 -11.47 17.79
N GLY A 184 0.81 -11.04 17.16
CA GLY A 184 -0.41 -10.58 17.82
C GLY A 184 -0.39 -9.11 18.25
N VAL A 185 0.72 -8.40 18.01
CA VAL A 185 0.92 -7.01 18.37
C VAL A 185 0.97 -6.12 17.12
N SER A 186 0.36 -4.94 17.20
CA SER A 186 0.49 -3.88 16.20
C SER A 186 0.73 -2.54 16.89
N TYR A 187 1.64 -1.76 16.33
CA TYR A 187 1.88 -0.37 16.70
C TYR A 187 1.40 0.55 15.59
N ASP A 188 1.05 1.78 15.94
CA ASP A 188 0.69 2.84 15.00
C ASP A 188 1.08 4.22 15.55
N LEU A 189 0.98 5.26 14.73
CA LEU A 189 1.41 6.61 15.10
C LEU A 189 0.62 7.24 16.28
N THR A 190 -0.59 6.76 16.59
CA THR A 190 -1.37 7.29 17.73
C THR A 190 -0.78 6.88 19.08
N GLN A 191 0.02 5.80 19.09
CA GLN A 191 0.73 5.30 20.27
C GLN A 191 2.07 6.02 20.49
N PHE A 192 2.49 6.88 19.56
CA PHE A 192 3.80 7.52 19.54
C PHE A 192 3.71 9.03 19.75
N THR A 193 4.76 9.60 20.31
CA THR A 193 4.91 11.05 20.45
C THR A 193 5.57 11.62 19.20
N PRO A 194 4.93 12.57 18.49
CA PRO A 194 5.58 13.28 17.39
C PRO A 194 6.67 14.23 17.91
N ASN A 195 7.69 14.44 17.08
CA ASN A 195 8.69 15.48 17.24
C ASN A 195 8.04 16.88 17.10
N ALA A 196 8.75 17.92 17.52
CA ALA A 196 8.25 19.31 17.48
C ALA A 196 7.95 19.85 16.05
N ASP A 197 8.47 19.20 15.00
CA ASP A 197 8.22 19.51 13.59
C ASP A 197 7.10 18.65 12.96
N GLY A 198 6.46 17.77 13.75
CA GLY A 198 5.41 16.85 13.30
C GLY A 198 5.92 15.55 12.67
N THR A 199 7.24 15.35 12.58
CA THR A 199 7.81 14.04 12.20
C THR A 199 7.71 13.04 13.36
N TYR A 200 7.87 11.75 13.08
CA TYR A 200 8.04 10.72 14.10
C TYR A 200 9.41 10.08 13.95
N THR A 201 10.14 9.95 15.06
CA THR A 201 11.31 9.08 15.17
C THR A 201 10.89 7.85 15.97
N VAL A 202 11.00 6.67 15.39
CA VAL A 202 10.63 5.38 16.00
C VAL A 202 11.85 4.46 15.96
N VAL A 203 12.13 3.75 17.05
CA VAL A 203 13.18 2.70 17.05
C VAL A 203 12.53 1.33 16.96
N ILE A 204 12.94 0.53 15.99
CA ILE A 204 12.65 -0.91 15.90
C ILE A 204 13.84 -1.63 16.52
N SER A 205 13.63 -2.41 17.57
CA SER A 205 14.70 -3.09 18.30
C SER A 205 14.16 -4.29 19.10
N PRO A 206 14.91 -5.39 19.25
CA PRO A 206 14.54 -6.44 20.20
C PRO A 206 14.71 -5.95 21.65
N ASP A 207 15.73 -5.14 21.90
CA ASP A 207 16.00 -4.54 23.21
C ASP A 207 15.05 -3.38 23.49
N GLN A 208 14.68 -3.20 24.76
CA GLN A 208 13.86 -2.07 25.21
C GLN A 208 14.53 -0.73 24.89
N GLN A 209 13.80 0.16 24.21
CA GLN A 209 14.27 1.52 23.89
C GLN A 209 13.45 2.58 24.64
N PRO A 210 14.01 3.79 24.88
CA PRO A 210 13.26 4.93 25.37
C PRO A 210 12.44 5.60 24.25
N GLY A 211 11.28 6.18 24.61
CA GLY A 211 10.42 6.88 23.65
C GLY A 211 9.65 5.94 22.73
N ASN A 212 9.49 6.32 21.47
CA ASN A 212 8.73 5.56 20.48
C ASN A 212 9.49 4.29 20.09
N TRP A 213 8.97 3.13 20.47
CA TRP A 213 9.63 1.84 20.28
C TRP A 213 8.67 0.78 19.73
N VAL A 214 9.15 0.03 18.74
CA VAL A 214 8.53 -1.19 18.22
C VAL A 214 9.40 -2.36 18.64
N ASN A 215 8.84 -3.25 19.48
CA ASN A 215 9.53 -4.44 19.92
C ASN A 215 9.62 -5.46 18.77
N SER A 216 10.84 -5.80 18.35
CA SER A 216 11.10 -6.80 17.31
C SER A 216 11.59 -8.15 17.86
N THR A 217 11.45 -8.40 19.17
CA THR A 217 11.81 -9.68 19.81
C THR A 217 11.04 -10.83 19.18
N GLY A 218 11.75 -11.85 18.69
CA GLY A 218 11.16 -13.01 18.03
C GLY A 218 10.61 -12.76 16.61
N ALA A 219 10.63 -11.51 16.14
CA ALA A 219 10.24 -11.19 14.77
C ALA A 219 11.37 -11.51 13.78
N GLN A 220 10.99 -11.88 12.56
CA GLN A 220 11.85 -11.98 11.38
C GLN A 220 11.51 -10.88 10.36
N THR A 221 10.30 -10.34 10.39
CA THR A 221 9.89 -9.23 9.53
C THR A 221 9.06 -8.25 10.34
N ILE A 222 9.31 -6.95 10.18
CA ILE A 222 8.34 -5.91 10.54
C ILE A 222 7.62 -5.53 9.26
N LEU A 223 6.32 -5.82 9.18
CA LEU A 223 5.48 -5.27 8.13
C LEU A 223 5.00 -3.89 8.53
N MET A 224 5.42 -2.89 7.78
CA MET A 224 4.90 -1.54 7.86
C MET A 224 3.88 -1.30 6.74
N ARG A 225 2.77 -0.66 7.06
CA ARG A 225 1.74 -0.23 6.09
C ARG A 225 1.56 1.27 6.25
N ASP A 226 1.82 2.05 5.21
CA ASP A 226 1.28 3.42 5.07
C ASP A 226 -0.05 3.31 4.31
N THR A 227 -1.16 3.50 5.03
CA THR A 227 -2.52 3.53 4.50
C THR A 227 -2.85 4.95 4.06
N THR A 228 -3.39 5.11 2.86
CA THR A 228 -4.04 6.35 2.40
C THR A 228 -5.55 6.14 2.21
N THR A 229 -6.28 7.21 1.97
CA THR A 229 -7.64 7.14 1.38
C THR A 229 -7.80 7.99 0.12
N ASP A 230 -6.83 8.84 -0.25
CA ASP A 230 -6.85 9.59 -1.51
C ASP A 230 -5.45 9.54 -2.14
N TRP A 231 -5.36 8.79 -3.24
CA TRP A 231 -4.09 8.53 -3.94
C TRP A 231 -3.59 9.77 -4.70
N GLY A 232 -4.44 10.77 -4.91
CA GLY A 232 -4.06 12.06 -5.52
C GLY A 232 -3.36 13.02 -4.55
N ILE A 233 -3.37 12.73 -3.25
CA ILE A 233 -2.77 13.56 -2.21
C ILE A 233 -1.43 12.94 -1.76
N PRO A 234 -0.36 13.74 -1.56
CA PRO A 234 0.88 13.25 -0.97
C PRO A 234 0.63 12.56 0.38
N HIS A 235 1.00 11.29 0.48
CA HIS A 235 1.09 10.48 1.69
C HIS A 235 2.50 10.58 2.29
N ASP A 236 2.88 9.68 3.21
CA ASP A 236 4.04 9.88 4.05
C ASP A 236 5.39 9.79 3.31
N THR A 237 6.46 10.13 4.03
CA THR A 237 7.80 9.66 3.66
C THR A 237 8.44 8.93 4.82
N ILE A 238 8.73 7.64 4.61
CA ILE A 238 9.45 6.76 5.55
C ILE A 238 10.91 6.66 5.14
N LEU A 239 11.82 6.97 6.07
CA LEU A 239 13.25 6.70 5.97
C LEU A 239 13.62 5.66 7.02
N ILE A 240 14.22 4.55 6.59
CA ILE A 240 14.69 3.47 7.46
C ILE A 240 16.22 3.49 7.49
N LYS A 241 16.81 3.47 8.69
CA LYS A 241 18.27 3.41 8.87
C LYS A 241 18.64 2.37 9.93
N GLN A 242 19.39 1.35 9.52
CA GLN A 242 20.02 0.42 10.46
C GLN A 242 21.07 1.16 11.32
N GLN A 243 20.98 1.04 12.65
CA GLN A 243 21.78 1.85 13.57
C GLN A 243 23.28 1.52 13.52
N SER A 244 23.63 0.26 13.25
CA SER A 244 25.02 -0.20 13.11
C SER A 244 25.62 -0.01 11.71
N SER A 245 24.85 0.52 10.74
CA SER A 245 25.32 0.69 9.36
C SER A 245 25.99 2.03 9.11
N SER A 246 27.06 2.02 8.30
CA SER A 246 27.64 3.23 7.72
C SER A 246 26.62 3.96 6.85
N SER A 247 26.50 5.28 6.96
CA SER A 247 25.55 6.08 6.15
C SER A 247 25.97 6.28 4.69
N GLN A 248 26.71 5.33 4.10
CA GLN A 248 27.12 5.36 2.70
C GLN A 248 26.21 4.45 1.89
N PHE A 249 25.48 5.04 0.94
CA PHE A 249 24.73 4.28 -0.05
C PHE A 249 25.67 3.48 -0.94
N LYS A 250 25.42 2.17 -1.04
CA LYS A 250 26.13 1.19 -1.85
C LYS A 250 25.15 0.58 -2.84
N LEU A 251 25.24 1.06 -4.09
CA LEU A 251 24.43 0.54 -5.20
C LEU A 251 24.63 -0.98 -5.32
N PRO A 252 23.54 -1.78 -5.39
CA PRO A 252 23.66 -3.21 -5.65
C PRO A 252 24.15 -3.45 -7.08
N VAL A 253 25.42 -3.85 -7.20
CA VAL A 253 26.03 -4.32 -8.45
C VAL A 253 26.33 -5.80 -8.27
N LEU A 254 25.44 -6.65 -8.79
CA LEU A 254 25.54 -8.09 -8.64
C LEU A 254 26.53 -8.68 -9.66
N SER A 255 27.39 -9.62 -9.22
CA SER A 255 28.12 -10.50 -10.13
C SER A 255 27.19 -11.57 -10.72
N GLU A 256 27.62 -12.24 -11.79
CA GLU A 256 26.83 -13.30 -12.44
C GLU A 256 26.45 -14.43 -11.46
N THR A 257 27.38 -14.82 -10.58
CA THR A 257 27.12 -15.81 -9.53
C THR A 257 26.05 -15.34 -8.53
N GLN A 258 26.02 -14.04 -8.23
CA GLN A 258 25.02 -13.46 -7.32
C GLN A 258 23.65 -13.32 -8.01
N VAL A 259 23.60 -13.02 -9.31
CA VAL A 259 22.37 -13.07 -10.11
C VAL A 259 21.83 -14.50 -10.17
N ALA A 260 22.68 -15.48 -10.47
CA ALA A 260 22.31 -16.89 -10.47
C ALA A 260 21.80 -17.37 -9.09
N ALA A 261 22.40 -16.91 -7.99
CA ALA A 261 21.93 -17.21 -6.64
C ALA A 261 20.54 -16.61 -6.34
N VAL A 262 20.26 -15.39 -6.80
CA VAL A 262 18.93 -14.76 -6.68
C VAL A 262 17.88 -15.55 -7.47
N LEU A 263 18.18 -15.93 -8.71
CA LEU A 263 17.29 -16.75 -9.55
C LEU A 263 17.07 -18.16 -8.96
N ALA A 264 18.12 -18.80 -8.44
CA ALA A 264 18.01 -20.08 -7.74
C ALA A 264 17.16 -19.94 -6.46
N GLY A 265 17.22 -18.78 -5.80
CA GLY A 265 16.30 -18.40 -4.72
C GLY A 265 14.83 -18.50 -5.15
N VAL A 266 14.48 -18.05 -6.35
CA VAL A 266 13.12 -18.20 -6.91
C VAL A 266 12.77 -19.66 -7.13
N ALA A 267 13.59 -20.40 -7.87
CA ALA A 267 13.36 -21.81 -8.18
C ALA A 267 13.17 -22.68 -6.91
N ASN A 268 14.00 -22.46 -5.89
CA ASN A 268 13.97 -23.24 -4.66
C ASN A 268 12.78 -22.94 -3.74
N ASN A 269 12.16 -21.75 -3.85
CA ASN A 269 11.20 -21.27 -2.84
C ASN A 269 9.78 -21.01 -3.39
N VAL A 270 9.58 -20.79 -4.70
CA VAL A 270 8.26 -20.43 -5.26
C VAL A 270 7.16 -21.45 -4.98
N SER A 271 7.49 -22.75 -4.96
CA SER A 271 6.54 -23.81 -4.59
C SER A 271 6.16 -23.76 -3.09
N GLY A 272 7.12 -23.48 -2.21
CA GLY A 272 6.87 -23.27 -0.78
C GLY A 272 6.06 -22.01 -0.50
N PHE A 273 6.31 -20.93 -1.26
CA PHE A 273 5.52 -19.70 -1.20
C PHE A 273 4.08 -19.93 -1.67
N ASN A 274 3.86 -20.71 -2.73
CA ASN A 274 2.52 -21.15 -3.17
C ASN A 274 1.77 -21.88 -2.05
N SER A 275 2.35 -22.96 -1.52
CA SER A 275 1.72 -23.80 -0.49
C SER A 275 1.80 -23.22 0.94
N SER A 276 2.06 -21.93 1.08
CA SER A 276 2.24 -21.28 2.38
C SER A 276 0.91 -20.92 3.04
N VAL A 277 0.96 -20.67 4.36
CA VAL A 277 -0.17 -20.08 5.11
C VAL A 277 -0.53 -18.67 4.64
N THR A 278 0.36 -18.00 3.91
CA THR A 278 0.04 -16.75 3.20
C THR A 278 -0.84 -17.11 2.00
N ASN A 279 -0.28 -17.66 0.91
CA ASN A 279 -1.05 -17.79 -0.33
C ASN A 279 -2.14 -18.88 -0.29
N GLN A 280 -1.79 -20.17 -0.17
CA GLN A 280 -2.77 -21.26 -0.14
C GLN A 280 -3.70 -21.18 1.09
N GLY A 281 -3.18 -20.70 2.23
CA GLY A 281 -3.97 -20.48 3.44
C GLY A 281 -5.13 -19.51 3.22
N ILE A 282 -4.85 -18.29 2.74
CA ILE A 282 -5.89 -17.29 2.45
C ILE A 282 -6.82 -17.77 1.32
N GLN A 283 -6.31 -18.40 0.26
CA GLN A 283 -7.16 -18.99 -0.79
C GLN A 283 -8.17 -20.00 -0.22
N ALA A 284 -7.74 -20.91 0.65
CA ALA A 284 -8.62 -21.92 1.26
C ALA A 284 -9.70 -21.30 2.18
N VAL A 285 -9.37 -20.20 2.88
CA VAL A 285 -10.31 -19.50 3.76
C VAL A 285 -11.43 -18.79 2.98
N TRP A 286 -11.11 -18.14 1.87
CA TRP A 286 -12.13 -17.50 1.02
C TRP A 286 -12.91 -18.54 0.21
N ALA A 287 -12.25 -19.59 -0.26
CA ALA A 287 -12.90 -20.72 -0.92
C ALA A 287 -13.96 -21.44 -0.05
N ALA A 288 -13.82 -21.39 1.28
CA ALA A 288 -14.80 -21.92 2.22
C ALA A 288 -16.06 -21.05 2.37
N VAL A 289 -16.07 -19.83 1.81
CA VAL A 289 -17.25 -18.95 1.77
C VAL A 289 -18.14 -19.39 0.60
N PRO A 290 -19.44 -19.69 0.84
CA PRO A 290 -20.37 -20.03 -0.23
C PRO A 290 -20.48 -18.91 -1.27
N GLU A 291 -20.65 -19.31 -2.53
CA GLU A 291 -20.76 -18.39 -3.65
C GLU A 291 -21.87 -17.36 -3.47
N ASN A 292 -21.58 -16.11 -3.82
CA ASN A 292 -22.48 -14.97 -3.71
C ASN A 292 -22.97 -14.68 -2.27
N THR A 293 -22.19 -15.09 -1.27
CA THR A 293 -22.42 -14.78 0.15
C THR A 293 -21.22 -14.10 0.81
N PHE A 294 -21.43 -13.60 2.02
CA PHE A 294 -20.40 -12.99 2.86
C PHE A 294 -20.44 -13.57 4.26
N THR A 295 -19.30 -13.58 4.95
CA THR A 295 -19.28 -13.77 6.40
C THR A 295 -19.80 -12.52 7.12
N VAL A 296 -20.32 -12.68 8.34
CA VAL A 296 -20.49 -11.53 9.25
C VAL A 296 -19.17 -10.77 9.46
N ILE A 297 -19.27 -9.48 9.79
CA ILE A 297 -18.11 -8.68 10.20
C ILE A 297 -17.61 -9.21 11.55
N LYS A 298 -16.33 -9.56 11.61
CA LYS A 298 -15.68 -10.13 12.81
C LYS A 298 -14.20 -9.73 12.86
N PRO A 299 -13.52 -9.85 14.02
CA PRO A 299 -12.08 -9.64 14.10
C PRO A 299 -11.32 -10.54 13.11
N THR A 300 -10.30 -9.95 12.45
CA THR A 300 -9.34 -10.69 11.62
C THR A 300 -8.46 -11.52 12.53
N THR A 301 -8.50 -12.84 12.41
CA THR A 301 -7.71 -13.76 13.26
C THR A 301 -6.62 -14.46 12.46
N SER A 302 -5.69 -15.13 13.14
CA SER A 302 -4.65 -15.96 12.50
C SER A 302 -5.20 -17.10 11.65
N ALA A 303 -6.48 -17.49 11.81
CA ALA A 303 -7.14 -18.46 10.95
C ALA A 303 -7.29 -17.99 9.50
N VAL A 304 -7.20 -16.67 9.26
CA VAL A 304 -7.20 -16.07 7.92
C VAL A 304 -5.92 -16.48 7.16
N GLY A 305 -4.78 -16.60 7.85
CA GLY A 305 -3.47 -16.80 7.23
C GLY A 305 -2.76 -15.48 6.88
N GLY A 306 -1.47 -15.58 6.55
CA GLY A 306 -0.65 -14.47 6.11
C GLY A 306 -0.45 -13.30 7.09
N PRO A 307 0.05 -12.15 6.59
CA PRO A 307 0.36 -10.98 7.39
C PRO A 307 -0.91 -10.18 7.77
N ILE A 308 -1.58 -10.62 8.83
CA ILE A 308 -2.76 -9.94 9.39
C ILE A 308 -2.42 -8.57 10.03
N LEU A 309 -3.45 -7.76 10.28
CA LEU A 309 -3.36 -6.55 11.10
C LEU A 309 -4.23 -6.76 12.37
N PRO A 310 -3.63 -6.90 13.56
CA PRO A 310 -4.35 -6.92 14.83
C PRO A 310 -5.33 -5.74 14.96
N GLY A 311 -6.50 -5.98 15.52
CA GLY A 311 -7.57 -4.97 15.68
C GLY A 311 -8.43 -4.71 14.44
N GLN A 312 -8.02 -5.13 13.23
CA GLN A 312 -8.86 -5.02 12.03
C GLN A 312 -10.10 -5.93 12.13
N LEU A 313 -11.28 -5.39 11.87
CA LEU A 313 -12.47 -6.20 11.56
C LEU A 313 -12.56 -6.45 10.05
N THR A 314 -13.09 -7.59 9.66
CA THR A 314 -13.24 -7.97 8.25
C THR A 314 -14.51 -8.79 8.03
N SER A 315 -15.10 -8.61 6.85
CA SER A 315 -16.07 -9.53 6.26
C SER A 315 -15.52 -9.95 4.89
N ILE A 316 -15.51 -11.25 4.65
CA ILE A 316 -15.01 -11.85 3.40
C ILE A 316 -16.20 -12.40 2.61
N GLY A 317 -16.18 -12.21 1.30
CA GLY A 317 -17.22 -12.66 0.38
C GLY A 317 -16.63 -13.31 -0.87
N HIS A 318 -17.45 -14.12 -1.52
CA HIS A 318 -17.14 -14.85 -2.75
C HIS A 318 -18.18 -14.44 -3.79
N PHE A 319 -17.75 -13.99 -4.97
CA PHE A 319 -18.68 -13.72 -6.08
C PHE A 319 -18.51 -14.77 -7.19
N ASN A 320 -19.63 -15.23 -7.74
CA ASN A 320 -19.69 -16.03 -8.96
C ASN A 320 -20.84 -15.51 -9.83
N LEU A 321 -20.52 -14.69 -10.84
CA LEU A 321 -21.49 -13.88 -11.57
C LEU A 321 -21.42 -14.11 -13.08
N GLN A 322 -22.59 -14.29 -13.71
CA GLN A 322 -22.70 -14.20 -15.17
C GLN A 322 -22.53 -12.74 -15.65
N PRO A 323 -22.18 -12.50 -16.93
CA PRO A 323 -21.87 -11.15 -17.42
C PRO A 323 -23.00 -10.11 -17.30
N ASP A 324 -24.25 -10.57 -17.20
CA ASP A 324 -25.47 -9.77 -17.04
C ASP A 324 -25.99 -9.69 -15.59
N GLN A 325 -25.26 -10.29 -14.64
CA GLN A 325 -25.59 -10.30 -13.21
C GLN A 325 -24.76 -9.32 -12.40
N ALA A 326 -25.33 -8.90 -11.25
CA ALA A 326 -24.64 -8.15 -10.23
C ALA A 326 -24.88 -8.74 -8.85
N LEU A 327 -23.87 -8.62 -7.98
CA LEU A 327 -24.00 -8.89 -6.55
C LEU A 327 -24.24 -7.58 -5.82
N VAL A 328 -25.45 -7.38 -5.29
CA VAL A 328 -25.76 -6.28 -4.38
C VAL A 328 -25.39 -6.72 -2.96
N VAL A 329 -24.51 -5.98 -2.30
CA VAL A 329 -23.99 -6.30 -0.96
C VAL A 329 -24.42 -5.21 0.01
N LYS A 330 -25.26 -5.57 0.98
CA LYS A 330 -25.74 -4.69 2.06
C LYS A 330 -24.90 -4.90 3.31
N VAL A 331 -24.22 -3.85 3.75
CA VAL A 331 -23.25 -3.85 4.85
C VAL A 331 -23.69 -2.81 5.89
N PRO A 332 -23.79 -3.12 7.19
CA PRO A 332 -24.08 -2.12 8.20
C PRO A 332 -22.97 -1.06 8.22
N THR A 333 -23.34 0.22 8.30
CA THR A 333 -22.35 1.29 8.34
C THR A 333 -21.56 1.23 9.65
N VAL A 334 -20.25 0.95 9.53
CA VAL A 334 -19.34 0.85 10.66
C VAL A 334 -18.66 2.20 10.89
N SER A 335 -18.70 2.70 12.13
CA SER A 335 -17.90 3.85 12.56
C SER A 335 -16.44 3.41 12.70
N ALA A 336 -15.63 3.70 11.68
CA ALA A 336 -14.24 3.27 11.62
C ALA A 336 -13.38 4.38 10.98
N GLY A 337 -12.15 4.52 11.46
CA GLY A 337 -11.19 5.48 10.91
C GLY A 337 -10.88 5.16 9.45
N TYR A 338 -10.76 3.89 9.08
CA TYR A 338 -10.58 3.44 7.71
C TYR A 338 -11.58 2.32 7.37
N VAL A 339 -12.22 2.46 6.21
CA VAL A 339 -13.12 1.46 5.60
C VAL A 339 -12.74 1.25 4.15
N ALA A 340 -12.78 0.00 3.68
CA ALA A 340 -12.57 -0.33 2.28
C ALA A 340 -13.30 -1.60 1.83
N ALA A 341 -13.57 -1.67 0.53
CA ALA A 341 -14.07 -2.84 -0.18
C ALA A 341 -13.22 -3.05 -1.43
N GLN A 342 -12.82 -4.29 -1.70
CA GLN A 342 -11.87 -4.61 -2.77
C GLN A 342 -12.18 -5.95 -3.41
N LEU A 343 -11.93 -6.05 -4.72
CA LEU A 343 -12.03 -7.28 -5.48
C LEU A 343 -10.68 -7.92 -5.75
N THR A 344 -10.64 -9.24 -5.58
CA THR A 344 -9.56 -10.12 -6.01
C THR A 344 -10.11 -11.22 -6.92
N ASN A 345 -9.24 -11.86 -7.72
CA ASN A 345 -9.57 -13.14 -8.35
C ASN A 345 -9.53 -14.29 -7.31
N ILE A 346 -9.94 -15.50 -7.68
CA ILE A 346 -9.95 -16.65 -6.76
C ILE A 346 -8.56 -16.99 -6.16
N TRP A 347 -7.49 -16.62 -6.85
CA TRP A 347 -6.09 -16.78 -6.41
C TRP A 347 -5.63 -15.70 -5.42
N GLN A 348 -6.50 -14.76 -5.07
CA GLN A 348 -6.25 -13.66 -4.16
C GLN A 348 -5.17 -12.70 -4.70
N LEU A 349 -5.16 -12.51 -6.03
CA LEU A 349 -4.56 -11.35 -6.68
C LEU A 349 -5.60 -10.27 -6.86
N ASP A 350 -5.23 -9.03 -6.58
CA ASP A 350 -6.06 -7.86 -6.83
C ASP A 350 -6.48 -7.73 -8.30
N LEU A 351 -7.73 -7.30 -8.51
CA LEU A 351 -8.17 -6.84 -9.83
C LEU A 351 -7.65 -5.41 -10.11
N PRO A 352 -7.50 -4.96 -11.37
CA PRO A 352 -6.68 -3.79 -11.76
C PRO A 352 -7.13 -2.39 -11.27
N TYR A 353 -7.02 -2.11 -9.97
CA TYR A 353 -7.49 -0.91 -9.28
C TYR A 353 -6.84 0.40 -9.75
N ALA A 354 -5.68 0.33 -10.39
CA ALA A 354 -5.02 1.50 -11.01
C ALA A 354 -5.73 1.97 -12.30
N THR A 355 -6.60 1.13 -12.86
CA THR A 355 -7.24 1.33 -14.18
C THR A 355 -8.76 1.11 -14.19
N ALA A 356 -9.31 0.42 -13.19
CA ALA A 356 -10.73 0.13 -13.01
C ALA A 356 -11.14 0.37 -11.56
N GLN A 357 -12.44 0.57 -11.30
CA GLN A 357 -12.96 0.78 -9.94
C GLN A 357 -13.15 -0.58 -9.21
N SER A 358 -12.09 -1.38 -9.11
CA SER A 358 -12.10 -2.68 -8.40
C SER A 358 -11.87 -2.56 -6.88
N SER A 359 -11.60 -1.35 -6.39
CA SER A 359 -11.53 -1.03 -4.96
C SER A 359 -12.20 0.30 -4.64
N LEU A 360 -12.78 0.40 -3.44
CA LEU A 360 -13.41 1.58 -2.87
C LEU A 360 -12.95 1.74 -1.41
N ASN A 361 -12.85 2.98 -0.94
CA ASN A 361 -12.42 3.33 0.41
C ASN A 361 -13.23 4.51 0.97
N GLY A 362 -13.00 4.88 2.24
CA GLY A 362 -13.75 5.94 2.93
C GLY A 362 -13.84 7.31 2.24
N SER A 363 -12.98 7.62 1.25
CA SER A 363 -13.08 8.86 0.45
C SER A 363 -14.10 8.80 -0.69
N ASN A 364 -14.47 7.61 -1.18
CA ASN A 364 -15.32 7.42 -2.35
C ASN A 364 -16.53 6.50 -2.13
N ILE A 365 -16.64 5.87 -0.95
CA ILE A 365 -17.83 5.15 -0.49
C ILE A 365 -18.93 6.13 -0.07
N PHE A 366 -20.14 5.89 -0.56
CA PHE A 366 -21.35 6.59 -0.13
C PHE A 366 -22.21 5.71 0.77
N GLN A 367 -22.50 6.19 1.97
CA GLN A 367 -23.44 5.57 2.90
C GLN A 367 -24.88 5.99 2.53
N ALA A 368 -25.85 5.11 2.73
CA ALA A 368 -27.27 5.41 2.57
C ALA A 368 -27.89 5.89 3.90
N ASP A 369 -28.96 6.65 3.80
CA ASP A 369 -29.67 7.23 4.95
C ASP A 369 -30.31 6.16 5.88
N ASP A 370 -30.43 4.91 5.42
CA ASP A 370 -30.98 3.77 6.19
C ASP A 370 -29.99 3.14 7.19
N GLY A 371 -28.76 3.68 7.28
CA GLY A 371 -27.71 3.18 8.16
C GLY A 371 -26.85 2.05 7.56
N TYR A 372 -26.98 1.78 6.27
CA TYR A 372 -26.18 0.78 5.56
C TYR A 372 -25.32 1.41 4.45
N THR A 373 -24.28 0.69 4.08
CA THR A 373 -23.51 0.90 2.85
C THR A 373 -23.85 -0.22 1.87
N TYR A 374 -24.21 0.15 0.65
CA TYR A 374 -24.51 -0.80 -0.42
C TYR A 374 -23.38 -0.79 -1.44
N TYR A 375 -22.82 -1.95 -1.74
CA TYR A 375 -21.86 -2.14 -2.83
C TYR A 375 -22.51 -2.94 -3.95
N VAL A 376 -22.08 -2.74 -5.19
CA VAL A 376 -22.58 -3.50 -6.35
C VAL A 376 -21.41 -4.03 -7.15
N VAL A 377 -21.18 -5.33 -7.11
CA VAL A 377 -20.13 -6.00 -7.93
C VAL A 377 -20.73 -6.41 -9.27
N SER A 378 -20.15 -5.98 -10.40
CA SER A 378 -20.62 -6.38 -11.74
C SER A 378 -19.62 -6.00 -12.84
N ALA A 379 -19.69 -6.69 -13.99
CA ALA A 379 -18.80 -6.49 -15.14
C ALA A 379 -19.14 -5.26 -16.01
N THR A 380 -20.27 -4.59 -15.76
CA THR A 380 -20.70 -3.40 -16.51
C THR A 380 -21.26 -2.37 -15.55
N ASN A 381 -20.80 -1.12 -15.66
CA ASN A 381 -21.21 -0.03 -14.78
C ASN A 381 -22.75 0.16 -14.76
N PRO A 382 -23.43 -0.11 -13.63
CA PRO A 382 -24.88 0.03 -13.51
C PRO A 382 -25.32 1.46 -13.15
N GLY A 383 -24.38 2.41 -13.21
CA GLY A 383 -24.60 3.82 -12.95
C GLY A 383 -24.76 4.18 -11.46
N VAL A 384 -24.27 3.35 -10.53
CA VAL A 384 -24.26 3.63 -9.07
C VAL A 384 -22.86 4.00 -8.59
N ALA A 385 -22.75 4.81 -7.54
CA ALA A 385 -21.45 5.31 -7.10
C ALA A 385 -20.55 4.20 -6.52
N ASN A 386 -21.10 3.37 -5.62
CA ASN A 386 -20.40 2.25 -4.97
C ASN A 386 -20.33 0.98 -5.86
N TRP A 387 -20.12 1.17 -7.16
CA TRP A 387 -19.89 0.05 -8.08
C TRP A 387 -18.47 -0.49 -7.90
N LEU A 388 -18.32 -1.81 -7.88
CA LEU A 388 -17.05 -2.51 -7.94
C LEU A 388 -16.96 -3.24 -9.29
N ASP A 389 -16.01 -2.80 -10.13
CA ASP A 389 -15.78 -3.35 -11.46
C ASP A 389 -14.97 -4.66 -11.35
N ASN A 390 -15.61 -5.79 -11.62
CA ASN A 390 -14.93 -7.09 -11.62
C ASN A 390 -14.14 -7.36 -12.91
N GLY A 391 -14.15 -6.44 -13.89
CA GLY A 391 -13.36 -6.56 -15.12
C GLY A 391 -13.72 -7.78 -15.99
N GLY A 392 -14.89 -8.40 -15.78
CA GLY A 392 -15.27 -9.65 -16.43
C GLY A 392 -14.73 -10.92 -15.76
N VAL A 393 -14.06 -10.83 -14.62
CA VAL A 393 -13.77 -11.99 -13.77
C VAL A 393 -15.10 -12.55 -13.28
N VAL A 394 -15.37 -13.82 -13.58
CA VAL A 394 -16.62 -14.51 -13.22
C VAL A 394 -16.60 -14.92 -11.75
N ASN A 395 -15.50 -15.54 -11.32
CA ASN A 395 -15.33 -16.18 -10.02
C ASN A 395 -14.18 -15.51 -9.25
N GLY A 396 -14.47 -14.98 -8.06
CA GLY A 396 -13.49 -14.21 -7.30
C GLY A 396 -13.98 -13.85 -5.91
N SER A 397 -13.31 -12.89 -5.29
CA SER A 397 -13.47 -12.59 -3.88
C SER A 397 -13.66 -11.10 -3.63
N VAL A 398 -14.36 -10.79 -2.54
CA VAL A 398 -14.57 -9.43 -2.04
C VAL A 398 -14.11 -9.37 -0.60
N THR A 399 -13.21 -8.44 -0.28
CA THR A 399 -12.77 -8.22 1.11
C THR A 399 -13.22 -6.85 1.60
N LEU A 400 -14.04 -6.85 2.65
CA LEU A 400 -14.48 -5.65 3.36
C LEU A 400 -13.62 -5.46 4.62
N ARG A 401 -12.88 -4.35 4.71
CA ARG A 401 -11.95 -4.05 5.80
C ARG A 401 -12.44 -2.86 6.62
N PHE A 402 -12.34 -2.97 7.94
CA PHE A 402 -12.64 -1.90 8.89
C PHE A 402 -11.50 -1.83 9.92
N GLN A 403 -10.83 -0.68 10.01
CA GLN A 403 -9.70 -0.43 10.90
C GLN A 403 -9.95 0.85 11.71
N ASP A 404 -9.34 0.96 12.89
CA ASP A 404 -9.62 2.06 13.84
C ASP A 404 -11.13 2.15 14.14
N VAL A 405 -11.72 1.02 14.55
CA VAL A 405 -13.17 0.89 14.78
C VAL A 405 -13.55 1.54 16.11
N ASN A 406 -14.47 2.50 16.06
CA ASN A 406 -14.87 3.32 17.19
C ASN A 406 -16.23 2.84 17.75
N GLY A 407 -16.23 2.38 19.01
CA GLY A 407 -17.42 1.90 19.71
C GLY A 407 -17.70 0.40 19.49
N THR A 408 -18.94 -0.03 19.77
CA THR A 408 -19.38 -1.41 19.56
C THR A 408 -20.05 -1.59 18.20
N LEU A 409 -19.83 -2.75 17.58
CA LEU A 409 -20.52 -3.14 16.36
C LEU A 409 -21.78 -3.95 16.70
N ASP A 410 -22.87 -3.25 16.99
CA ASP A 410 -24.12 -3.85 17.47
C ASP A 410 -24.83 -4.69 16.39
N ASN A 411 -24.62 -4.36 15.11
CA ASN A 411 -25.04 -5.17 13.97
C ASN A 411 -23.82 -5.47 13.07
N ASN A 412 -23.51 -6.75 12.89
CA ASN A 412 -22.40 -7.22 12.07
C ASN A 412 -22.84 -8.07 10.85
N ALA A 413 -24.15 -8.15 10.58
CA ALA A 413 -24.68 -8.98 9.50
C ALA A 413 -24.45 -8.34 8.12
N VAL A 414 -23.72 -9.03 7.25
CA VAL A 414 -23.59 -8.68 5.84
C VAL A 414 -24.49 -9.60 5.03
N THR A 415 -25.33 -9.05 4.16
CA THR A 415 -26.20 -9.81 3.27
C THR A 415 -25.88 -9.47 1.83
N ALA A 416 -25.98 -10.45 0.93
CA ALA A 416 -25.80 -10.24 -0.50
C ALA A 416 -26.90 -10.94 -1.30
N GLU A 417 -27.25 -10.37 -2.44
CA GLU A 417 -28.20 -10.93 -3.40
C GLU A 417 -27.68 -10.79 -4.84
N VAL A 418 -27.93 -11.80 -5.67
CA VAL A 418 -27.62 -11.77 -7.10
C VAL A 418 -28.85 -11.31 -7.87
N VAL A 419 -28.68 -10.28 -8.69
CA VAL A 419 -29.77 -9.62 -9.43
C VAL A 419 -29.36 -9.37 -10.88
N PRO A 420 -30.29 -9.26 -11.83
CA PRO A 420 -29.98 -8.76 -13.18
C PRO A 420 -29.43 -7.33 -13.12
N ILE A 421 -28.43 -7.00 -13.95
CA ILE A 421 -27.85 -5.64 -14.01
C ILE A 421 -28.90 -4.58 -14.36
N SER A 422 -29.92 -4.93 -15.15
CA SER A 422 -31.06 -4.06 -15.46
C SER A 422 -31.84 -3.61 -14.23
N ASP A 423 -31.86 -4.45 -13.18
CA ASP A 423 -32.84 -4.35 -12.10
C ASP A 423 -32.24 -3.75 -10.82
N ILE A 424 -30.91 -3.57 -10.77
CA ILE A 424 -30.13 -3.02 -9.64
C ILE A 424 -30.79 -1.82 -8.95
N ARG A 425 -31.47 -0.93 -9.67
CA ARG A 425 -32.14 0.24 -9.10
C ARG A 425 -33.35 -0.08 -8.21
N GLN A 426 -33.93 -1.26 -8.35
CA GLN A 426 -35.04 -1.76 -7.54
C GLN A 426 -34.54 -2.37 -6.21
N HIS A 427 -33.27 -2.76 -6.17
CA HIS A 427 -32.58 -3.42 -5.04
C HIS A 427 -31.74 -2.46 -4.18
N LEU A 428 -31.87 -1.16 -4.41
CA LEU A 428 -31.05 -0.14 -3.75
C LEU A 428 -31.93 0.97 -3.16
N PRO A 429 -31.53 1.59 -2.03
CA PRO A 429 -32.22 2.75 -1.47
C PRO A 429 -32.40 3.90 -2.47
N ALA A 430 -33.49 4.66 -2.32
CA ALA A 430 -33.86 5.74 -3.25
C ALA A 430 -32.82 6.89 -3.30
N ASP A 431 -32.08 7.11 -2.23
CA ASP A 431 -30.97 8.05 -2.07
C ASP A 431 -29.65 7.56 -2.70
N THR A 432 -29.59 6.32 -3.20
CA THR A 432 -28.35 5.73 -3.74
C THR A 432 -27.76 6.54 -4.89
N ARG A 433 -26.60 7.15 -4.60
CA ARG A 433 -25.91 8.06 -5.51
C ARG A 433 -25.62 7.42 -6.85
N ARG A 434 -25.78 8.21 -7.91
CA ARG A 434 -25.38 7.80 -9.26
C ARG A 434 -23.86 7.90 -9.41
N SER A 435 -23.28 6.96 -10.15
CA SER A 435 -21.91 7.08 -10.63
C SER A 435 -21.78 8.39 -11.41
N PRO A 436 -20.71 9.19 -11.24
CA PRO A 436 -20.39 10.26 -12.17
C PRO A 436 -20.31 9.65 -13.57
N ARG A 437 -21.14 10.13 -14.49
CA ARG A 437 -21.32 9.52 -15.81
C ARG A 437 -19.98 9.54 -16.55
N SER A 438 -19.26 8.42 -16.56
CA SER A 438 -18.03 8.32 -17.32
C SER A 438 -18.38 8.53 -18.79
N SER A 439 -17.67 9.44 -19.45
CA SER A 439 -17.75 9.56 -20.90
C SER A 439 -17.08 8.32 -21.48
N THR A 440 -17.88 7.29 -21.74
CA THR A 440 -17.43 6.11 -22.48
C THR A 440 -16.91 6.56 -23.84
N ARG A 441 -15.59 6.72 -23.94
CA ARG A 441 -14.92 6.81 -25.25
C ARG A 441 -15.20 5.47 -25.92
N PRO A 442 -15.94 5.42 -27.05
CA PRO A 442 -16.34 4.15 -27.62
C PRO A 442 -15.10 3.30 -27.91
N ALA A 443 -15.17 2.02 -27.57
CA ALA A 443 -14.12 1.08 -27.86
C ALA A 443 -13.79 1.15 -29.36
N SER A 444 -12.55 1.53 -29.69
CA SER A 444 -12.08 1.48 -31.07
C SER A 444 -12.10 0.02 -31.49
N LYS A 445 -13.01 -0.35 -32.41
CA LYS A 445 -13.02 -1.66 -33.04
C LYS A 445 -11.70 -1.85 -33.78
N SER A 446 -10.71 -2.45 -33.12
CA SER A 446 -9.48 -2.94 -33.75
C SER A 446 -9.80 -4.24 -34.50
N GLY A 447 -10.58 -4.11 -35.58
CA GLY A 447 -10.71 -5.17 -36.57
C GLY A 447 -9.41 -5.27 -37.35
N CYS A 448 -8.50 -6.16 -36.93
CA CYS A 448 -7.37 -6.55 -37.76
C CYS A 448 -7.87 -7.41 -38.93
N SER A 449 -8.32 -6.76 -40.01
CA SER A 449 -8.36 -7.41 -41.33
C SER A 449 -6.95 -7.43 -41.90
N SER A 450 -6.45 -8.62 -42.17
CA SER A 450 -5.14 -8.85 -42.81
C SER A 450 -5.06 -8.23 -44.21
N SER A 451 -3.82 -7.93 -44.63
CA SER A 451 -3.41 -7.36 -45.93
C SER A 451 -3.77 -5.89 -46.20
N THR A 452 -2.75 -5.03 -46.21
CA THR A 452 -2.39 -4.16 -47.35
C THR A 452 -1.02 -3.51 -47.10
N THR A 453 -0.16 -3.52 -48.11
CA THR A 453 1.23 -3.02 -48.06
C THR A 453 1.27 -1.49 -47.96
N CYS A 454 1.92 -0.94 -46.93
CA CYS A 454 2.12 0.51 -46.80
C CYS A 454 3.44 0.98 -47.43
N THR A 455 3.37 1.55 -48.63
CA THR A 455 4.43 2.41 -49.18
C THR A 455 4.40 3.79 -48.51
N THR A 456 5.56 4.26 -48.06
CA THR A 456 5.71 5.56 -47.40
C THR A 456 5.62 6.73 -48.39
N ARG A 457 4.78 7.73 -48.09
CA ARG A 457 4.89 9.07 -48.69
C ARG A 457 4.71 10.18 -47.67
N THR A 458 5.67 11.09 -47.68
CA THR A 458 5.87 12.15 -46.69
C THR A 458 5.23 13.46 -47.14
N THR A 459 4.27 14.02 -46.38
CA THR A 459 3.90 15.45 -46.46
C THR A 459 3.15 15.89 -45.20
N CYS A 460 3.58 16.99 -44.56
CA CYS A 460 2.84 17.68 -43.49
C CYS A 460 2.04 18.87 -44.05
N PRO A 461 0.82 19.16 -43.53
CA PRO A 461 0.13 20.43 -43.72
C PRO A 461 0.46 21.46 -42.61
N PRO A 462 0.29 22.78 -42.84
CA PRO A 462 0.77 23.85 -41.96
C PRO A 462 -0.21 24.30 -40.86
N ALA A 463 0.30 25.13 -39.94
CA ALA A 463 -0.36 25.54 -38.70
C ALA A 463 -1.53 26.54 -38.85
N GLY A 464 -2.53 26.43 -37.96
CA GLY A 464 -3.65 27.38 -37.90
C GLY A 464 -4.36 27.46 -36.53
N ARG A 465 -4.22 28.62 -35.87
CA ARG A 465 -5.07 29.22 -34.81
C ARG A 465 -5.23 28.50 -33.43
N ARG A 466 -4.94 29.26 -32.37
CA ARG A 466 -5.19 28.91 -30.95
C ARG A 466 -6.57 29.41 -30.49
N PRO A 467 -7.31 28.67 -29.66
CA PRO A 467 -8.42 29.22 -28.88
C PRO A 467 -7.93 30.01 -27.66
N ILE A 468 -8.64 31.09 -27.31
CA ILE A 468 -8.42 31.91 -26.12
C ILE A 468 -9.21 31.32 -24.96
N TRP A 469 -8.58 31.12 -23.79
CA TRP A 469 -9.26 30.80 -22.54
C TRP A 469 -9.25 32.02 -21.62
N SER A 470 -10.44 32.51 -21.25
CA SER A 470 -10.65 33.62 -20.32
C SER A 470 -10.55 33.15 -18.87
N SER A 471 -9.71 33.79 -18.06
CA SER A 471 -9.56 33.49 -16.64
C SER A 471 -10.45 34.38 -15.76
N THR A 472 -11.44 33.77 -15.11
CA THR A 472 -12.34 34.46 -14.18
C THR A 472 -11.72 34.53 -12.79
N ARG A 473 -11.31 35.72 -12.33
CA ARG A 473 -10.83 35.94 -10.95
C ARG A 473 -12.00 35.92 -9.95
N SER A 474 -12.02 34.96 -9.04
CA SER A 474 -12.79 35.10 -7.79
C SER A 474 -12.02 35.95 -6.77
N ARG A 475 -12.70 36.91 -6.13
CA ARG A 475 -12.11 37.82 -5.15
C ARG A 475 -11.97 37.12 -3.79
N GLN A 476 -10.79 37.22 -3.18
CA GLN A 476 -10.67 37.04 -1.72
C GLN A 476 -11.46 38.14 -1.00
N ARG A 477 -12.20 37.76 0.06
CA ARG A 477 -12.67 38.67 1.10
C ARG A 477 -11.82 38.45 2.36
N SER A 478 -11.57 39.52 3.10
CA SER A 478 -10.66 39.56 4.24
C SER A 478 -11.40 39.89 5.55
N ALA A 479 -10.69 39.65 6.66
CA ALA A 479 -10.91 40.17 8.02
C ALA A 479 -11.89 39.40 8.93
N PRO A 480 -11.76 39.52 10.28
CA PRO A 480 -10.75 40.29 11.03
C PRO A 480 -9.89 39.48 12.03
N THR A 481 -8.80 40.09 12.47
CA THR A 481 -7.97 39.69 13.60
C THR A 481 -8.65 39.93 14.95
N SER A 482 -8.49 39.04 15.91
CA SER A 482 -8.65 39.33 17.35
C SER A 482 -7.39 38.95 18.11
N SER A 483 -6.88 39.89 18.91
CA SER A 483 -5.67 39.75 19.71
C SER A 483 -5.99 39.63 21.18
N THR A 484 -5.44 38.63 21.87
CA THR A 484 -5.39 38.62 23.35
C THR A 484 -3.99 38.28 23.81
N ARG A 485 -3.37 39.21 24.54
CA ARG A 485 -2.10 38.98 25.25
C ARG A 485 -2.40 38.39 26.62
N PHE A 486 -1.56 37.47 27.09
CA PHE A 486 -1.30 37.32 28.53
C PHE A 486 0.20 37.11 28.76
N SER A 487 0.71 37.69 29.85
CA SER A 487 2.14 37.76 30.15
C SER A 487 2.50 36.91 31.37
N VAL A 488 3.63 36.21 31.24
CA VAL A 488 4.66 35.97 32.27
C VAL A 488 4.22 35.46 33.65
N ALA A 489 4.67 34.26 33.98
CA ALA A 489 5.22 33.96 35.31
C ALA A 489 6.52 33.13 35.16
N ARG A 490 7.55 33.48 35.93
CA ARG A 490 8.89 32.87 35.91
C ARG A 490 9.11 32.20 37.27
N ALA A 491 9.49 30.93 37.30
CA ALA A 491 9.88 30.25 38.53
C ALA A 491 11.19 29.48 38.33
N THR A 492 12.17 29.78 39.19
CA THR A 492 13.51 29.21 39.18
C THR A 492 13.72 28.34 40.43
N SER A 493 14.25 27.12 40.26
CA SER A 493 15.04 26.47 41.33
C SER A 493 15.90 25.32 40.80
N ARG A 494 17.19 25.35 41.17
CA ARG A 494 18.07 24.18 41.41
C ARG A 494 18.36 24.19 42.92
N PRO A 495 18.58 23.02 43.56
CA PRO A 495 19.94 22.52 43.84
C PRO A 495 20.07 21.03 43.40
N SER A 496 21.18 20.43 42.93
CA SER A 496 22.64 20.46 43.20
C SER A 496 23.13 19.46 44.28
N TRP A 497 24.20 18.72 43.93
CA TRP A 497 25.21 17.98 44.74
C TRP A 497 25.18 16.42 44.79
N THR A 498 26.25 15.84 44.19
CA THR A 498 27.10 14.65 44.60
C THR A 498 26.49 13.28 44.94
N GLU A 499 27.22 12.15 44.96
CA GLU A 499 28.45 11.64 44.30
C GLU A 499 28.70 10.21 44.84
N SER A 500 29.38 9.32 44.08
CA SER A 500 29.95 8.04 44.55
C SER A 500 28.93 6.94 44.94
N ARG A 501 29.23 5.63 44.98
CA ARG A 501 30.30 4.77 44.41
C ARG A 501 29.84 3.30 44.56
N ASN A 502 30.57 2.38 43.91
CA ASN A 502 30.69 0.94 44.24
C ASN A 502 29.53 -0.04 43.94
N LEU A 503 29.78 -0.83 42.89
CA LEU A 503 29.74 -2.32 42.82
C LEU A 503 29.88 -3.06 44.19
N PRO A 504 29.38 -4.32 44.36
CA PRO A 504 29.73 -5.43 43.44
C PRO A 504 28.69 -6.54 43.17
N SER A 505 29.14 -7.47 42.31
CA SER A 505 28.63 -8.82 41.98
C SER A 505 28.12 -9.62 43.20
N THR A 506 27.15 -10.54 43.05
CA THR A 506 27.33 -11.92 42.52
C THR A 506 25.96 -12.55 42.16
N ARG A 507 25.73 -13.22 41.01
CA ARG A 507 26.17 -14.57 40.55
C ARG A 507 25.13 -15.68 40.86
N THR A 508 24.65 -16.36 39.80
CA THR A 508 23.96 -17.69 39.81
C THR A 508 22.61 -17.80 40.57
N THR A 509 21.63 -18.64 40.21
CA THR A 509 21.59 -19.80 39.27
C THR A 509 20.18 -19.99 38.68
N SER A 510 20.08 -20.80 37.62
CA SER A 510 18.84 -21.36 37.07
C SER A 510 18.01 -22.18 38.06
N THR A 511 16.68 -22.21 37.89
CA THR A 511 15.90 -23.43 37.52
C THR A 511 14.42 -23.10 37.30
N SER A 512 13.81 -23.70 36.25
CA SER A 512 12.35 -23.86 36.16
C SER A 512 11.85 -24.89 37.20
N PRO A 513 10.54 -24.98 37.45
CA PRO A 513 9.83 -26.10 36.79
C PRO A 513 8.43 -25.76 36.26
N ALA A 514 7.87 -26.69 35.49
CA ALA A 514 6.51 -26.69 34.98
C ALA A 514 5.55 -27.49 35.89
N ALA A 515 4.35 -27.82 35.37
CA ALA A 515 3.23 -28.56 35.96
C ALA A 515 2.29 -27.70 36.87
N SER A 516 1.11 -27.25 36.42
CA SER A 516 -0.12 -27.94 35.94
C SER A 516 -0.99 -28.53 37.05
N LEU A 517 -2.25 -28.08 37.18
CA LEU A 517 -3.49 -28.91 37.10
C LEU A 517 -4.77 -28.20 37.61
N ARG A 518 -5.89 -28.52 36.94
CA ARG A 518 -7.31 -28.59 37.43
C ARG A 518 -8.12 -27.30 37.71
N THR A 519 -9.13 -27.15 36.84
CA THR A 519 -10.46 -26.49 36.99
C THR A 519 -11.45 -27.40 37.77
N PRO A 520 -12.77 -27.09 37.90
CA PRO A 520 -13.56 -25.83 38.00
C PRO A 520 -14.26 -25.81 39.41
N PRO A 521 -15.56 -25.42 39.67
CA PRO A 521 -16.56 -24.59 39.00
C PRO A 521 -17.30 -23.54 39.91
N ALA A 522 -18.34 -22.90 39.34
CA ALA A 522 -19.48 -22.20 39.98
C ALA A 522 -19.22 -20.87 40.76
N ALA A 523 -20.15 -19.89 40.88
CA ALA A 523 -21.23 -19.32 40.07
C ALA A 523 -22.09 -18.42 41.00
N CYS A 524 -22.05 -17.08 40.82
CA CYS A 524 -23.07 -16.06 41.15
C CYS A 524 -23.83 -16.04 42.53
N PRO A 525 -24.60 -14.98 42.85
CA PRO A 525 -24.57 -13.57 42.42
C PRO A 525 -24.46 -12.59 43.62
N LEU A 526 -24.45 -11.27 43.37
CA LEU A 526 -25.10 -10.31 44.28
C LEU A 526 -25.39 -8.97 43.57
N SER A 527 -26.56 -8.41 43.85
CA SER A 527 -27.07 -7.17 43.27
C SER A 527 -27.12 -6.06 44.33
N CYS A 528 -26.94 -4.79 43.93
CA CYS A 528 -27.61 -3.71 44.64
C CYS A 528 -27.84 -2.44 43.80
N ARG A 529 -28.93 -1.76 44.13
CA ARG A 529 -29.70 -0.81 43.32
C ARG A 529 -29.17 0.63 43.27
N THR A 530 -29.33 1.24 42.10
CA THR A 530 -29.79 2.63 41.81
C THR A 530 -29.54 3.77 42.81
N PHE A 531 -29.06 4.91 42.29
CA PHE A 531 -29.60 6.22 42.68
C PHE A 531 -29.81 7.13 41.46
N ARG A 532 -30.86 7.94 41.49
CA ARG A 532 -31.28 8.88 40.43
C ARG A 532 -31.34 10.27 41.06
N TRP A 533 -30.84 11.30 40.39
CA TRP A 533 -31.22 12.69 40.70
C TRP A 533 -31.45 13.50 39.42
N ARG A 534 -32.44 14.39 39.50
CA ARG A 534 -32.85 15.34 38.46
C ARG A 534 -33.02 16.68 39.14
N SER A 535 -32.54 17.76 38.54
CA SER A 535 -33.12 19.09 38.72
C SER A 535 -32.90 19.94 37.45
N ARG A 536 -33.98 20.61 37.02
CA ARG A 536 -33.93 21.85 36.20
C ARG A 536 -33.44 22.98 37.13
N THR A 537 -33.00 24.17 36.70
CA THR A 537 -33.39 25.10 35.62
C THR A 537 -32.13 25.89 35.16
N SER A 538 -32.12 26.74 34.14
CA SER A 538 -33.18 27.49 33.43
C SER A 538 -32.74 27.80 32.00
#